data_AF-A0A661CZW0-F1
#
_entry.id   AF-A0A661CZW0-F1
#
_cell.length_a   1.000
_cell.length_b   1.000
_cell.length_c   1.000
_cell.angle_alpha   90.00
_cell.angle_beta   90.00
_cell.angle_gamma   90.00
#
_symmetry.space_group_name_H-M   'P 1'
#
loop_
_entity.id
_entity.type
_entity.pdbx_description
1 polymer ?
#
loop_
_entity_poly.entity_id
_entity_poly.type
_entity_poly.pdbx_seq_one_letter_code
_entity_poly.pdbx_strand_id
1 'polypeptide(L)'
;MSQRKKQIRENFRAAVFKRDGNKCKMCDSVDDLAAHHIMDRTIMPKGGYVKENGITVCPPCHERAEQYHISGGAKFDEGWHPTDLYTKIGSTHTMALRASRR
;
A
#
# COMPACT_ATOMS: atom_id res chain seq x y z
N MET A 1 -19.56 7.39 -7.78
CA MET A 1 -18.33 6.66 -8.20
C MET A 1 -18.72 5.63 -9.26
N SER A 2 -18.00 5.54 -10.38
CA SER A 2 -18.29 4.55 -11.44
C SER A 2 -18.05 3.11 -10.94
N GLN A 3 -18.92 2.17 -11.32
CA GLN A 3 -18.81 0.74 -11.00
C GLN A 3 -17.42 0.16 -11.32
N ARG A 4 -16.82 0.60 -12.43
CA ARG A 4 -15.46 0.20 -12.82
C ARG A 4 -14.40 0.60 -11.79
N LYS A 5 -14.50 1.82 -11.23
CA LYS A 5 -13.55 2.30 -10.21
C LYS A 5 -13.72 1.54 -8.89
N LYS A 6 -14.95 1.16 -8.55
CA LYS A 6 -15.24 0.31 -7.38
C LYS A 6 -14.55 -1.05 -7.52
N GLN A 7 -14.72 -1.71 -8.67
CA GLN A 7 -14.11 -3.01 -8.93
C GLN A 7 -12.57 -2.97 -8.86
N ILE A 8 -11.94 -1.92 -9.41
CA ILE A 8 -10.48 -1.76 -9.35
C ILE A 8 -9.98 -1.71 -7.90
N ARG A 9 -10.67 -0.94 -7.04
CA ARG A 9 -10.31 -0.81 -5.62
C ARG A 9 -10.49 -2.11 -4.85
N GLU A 10 -11.57 -2.84 -5.15
CA GLU A 10 -11.84 -4.16 -4.55
C GLU A 10 -10.79 -5.19 -4.97
N ASN A 11 -10.45 -5.25 -6.26
CA ASN A 11 -9.42 -6.15 -6.77
C ASN A 11 -8.04 -5.84 -6.16
N PHE A 12 -7.70 -4.55 -6.05
CA PHE A 12 -6.48 -4.10 -5.37
C PHE A 12 -6.45 -4.57 -3.92
N ARG A 13 -7.50 -4.27 -3.14
CA ARG A 13 -7.60 -4.68 -1.73
C ARG A 13 -7.47 -6.20 -1.58
N ALA A 14 -8.22 -6.96 -2.39
CA ALA A 14 -8.19 -8.42 -2.35
C ALA A 14 -6.80 -9.00 -2.69
N ALA A 15 -6.12 -8.44 -3.70
CA ALA A 15 -4.79 -8.89 -4.09
C ALA A 15 -3.73 -8.61 -3.01
N VAL A 16 -3.80 -7.45 -2.36
CA VAL A 16 -2.91 -7.05 -1.26
C VAL A 16 -3.12 -7.97 -0.06
N PHE A 17 -4.37 -8.18 0.34
CA PHE A 17 -4.72 -9.02 1.50
C PHE A 17 -4.34 -10.48 1.29
N LYS A 18 -4.58 -10.99 0.07
CA LYS A 18 -4.19 -12.35 -0.30
C LYS A 18 -2.68 -12.56 -0.19
N ARG A 19 -1.87 -11.60 -0.66
CA ARG A 19 -0.40 -11.69 -0.54
C ARG A 19 0.03 -11.66 0.93
N ASP A 20 -0.60 -10.80 1.73
CA ASP A 20 -0.18 -10.57 3.11
C ASP A 20 -0.75 -11.58 4.11
N GLY A 21 -1.55 -12.55 3.64
CA GLY A 21 -2.16 -13.56 4.50
C GLY A 21 -3.23 -13.00 5.42
N ASN A 22 -3.92 -11.92 5.02
CA ASN A 22 -4.91 -11.19 5.82
C ASN A 22 -4.37 -10.76 7.20
N LYS A 23 -3.14 -10.25 7.23
CA LYS A 23 -2.48 -9.73 8.44
C LYS A 23 -1.77 -8.43 8.15
N CYS A 24 -1.72 -7.56 9.15
CA CYS A 24 -0.89 -6.37 9.12
C CYS A 24 0.57 -6.77 8.92
N LYS A 25 1.24 -6.27 7.88
CA LYS A 25 2.66 -6.60 7.61
C LYS A 25 3.65 -5.92 8.55
N MET A 26 3.18 -5.04 9.42
CA MET A 26 4.01 -4.29 10.38
C MET A 26 3.92 -4.87 11.80
N CYS A 27 2.77 -5.41 12.20
CA CYS A 27 2.55 -5.90 13.57
C CYS A 27 1.73 -7.19 13.68
N ASP A 28 1.41 -7.86 12.56
CA ASP A 28 0.66 -9.11 12.48
C ASP A 28 -0.79 -9.11 13.01
N SER A 29 -1.33 -7.95 13.40
CA SER A 29 -2.76 -7.78 13.73
C SER A 29 -3.65 -8.25 12.58
N VAL A 30 -4.82 -8.80 12.92
CA VAL A 30 -5.86 -9.25 11.99
C VAL A 30 -7.10 -8.34 11.98
N ASP A 31 -7.10 -7.29 12.80
CA ASP A 31 -8.26 -6.45 13.07
C ASP A 31 -8.26 -5.21 12.18
N ASP A 32 -9.45 -4.84 11.67
CA ASP A 32 -9.71 -3.61 10.91
C ASP A 32 -8.69 -3.29 9.80
N LEU A 33 -8.32 -4.33 9.04
CA LEU A 33 -7.29 -4.23 8.03
C LEU A 33 -7.69 -3.32 6.86
N ALA A 34 -6.69 -2.55 6.40
CA ALA A 34 -6.75 -1.69 5.24
C ALA A 34 -5.60 -1.99 4.26
N ALA A 35 -5.85 -1.77 2.97
CA ALA A 35 -4.82 -1.82 1.93
C ALA A 35 -4.30 -0.39 1.71
N HIS A 36 -3.14 -0.10 2.28
CA HIS A 36 -2.46 1.20 2.16
C HIS A 36 -1.63 1.24 0.88
N HIS A 37 -1.60 2.39 0.19
CA HIS A 37 -0.69 2.59 -0.94
C HIS A 37 0.67 3.05 -0.44
N ILE A 38 1.73 2.29 -0.74
CA ILE A 38 3.10 2.61 -0.30
C ILE A 38 3.59 3.91 -0.93
N MET A 39 3.37 4.10 -2.24
CA MET A 39 3.57 5.38 -2.92
C MET A 39 2.23 5.95 -3.39
N ASP A 40 2.12 7.28 -3.37
CA ASP A 40 0.89 7.98 -3.69
C ASP A 40 0.35 7.63 -5.09
N ARG A 41 -0.97 7.48 -5.19
CA ARG A 41 -1.67 7.13 -6.43
C ARG A 41 -1.50 8.16 -7.55
N THR A 42 -1.23 9.42 -7.23
CA THR A 42 -1.10 10.54 -8.18
C THR A 42 0.21 10.50 -8.96
N ILE A 43 1.25 9.91 -8.37
CA ILE A 43 2.58 9.80 -9.00
C ILE A 43 2.80 8.45 -9.70
N MET A 44 1.79 7.57 -9.69
CA MET A 44 1.87 6.24 -10.28
C MET A 44 0.92 6.08 -11.48
N PRO A 45 1.36 5.38 -12.55
CA PRO A 45 0.49 5.06 -13.68
C PRO A 45 -0.81 4.39 -13.22
N LYS A 46 -1.94 4.76 -13.85
CA LYS A 46 -3.28 4.20 -13.57
C LYS A 46 -3.68 4.22 -12.08
N GLY A 47 -3.11 5.13 -11.28
CA GLY A 47 -3.44 5.26 -9.87
C GLY A 47 -2.74 4.26 -8.94
N GLY A 48 -1.85 3.41 -9.46
CA GLY A 48 -1.06 2.52 -8.62
C GLY A 48 -1.83 1.42 -7.89
N TYR A 49 -3.01 1.06 -8.39
CA TYR A 49 -3.88 0.00 -7.85
C TYR A 49 -3.34 -1.41 -8.18
N VAL A 50 -2.09 -1.67 -7.79
CA VAL A 50 -1.39 -2.93 -7.98
C VAL A 50 -0.87 -3.44 -6.65
N LYS A 51 -0.88 -4.76 -6.45
CA LYS A 51 -0.44 -5.35 -5.18
C LYS A 51 0.98 -4.95 -4.81
N GLU A 52 1.86 -4.77 -5.81
CA GLU A 52 3.25 -4.35 -5.63
C GLU A 52 3.40 -2.99 -4.95
N ASN A 53 2.35 -2.16 -4.97
CA ASN A 53 2.27 -0.86 -4.29
C ASN A 53 1.32 -0.84 -3.09
N GLY A 54 0.70 -1.96 -2.76
CA GLY A 54 -0.21 -2.05 -1.62
C GLY A 54 0.42 -2.81 -0.47
N ILE A 55 0.16 -2.42 0.75
CA ILE A 55 0.52 -3.14 1.98
C ILE A 55 -0.69 -3.24 2.90
N THR A 56 -0.90 -4.41 3.50
CA THR A 56 -1.94 -4.63 4.51
C THR A 56 -1.48 -4.07 5.84
N VAL A 57 -2.27 -3.16 6.43
CA VAL A 57 -2.00 -2.51 7.71
C VAL A 57 -3.26 -2.40 8.55
N CYS A 58 -3.14 -2.49 9.87
CA CYS A 58 -4.19 -2.14 10.82
C CYS A 58 -4.22 -0.61 11.05
N PRO A 59 -5.26 -0.04 11.70
CA PRO A 59 -5.40 1.41 11.87
C PRO A 59 -4.17 2.16 12.42
N PRO A 60 -3.53 1.74 13.54
CA PRO A 60 -2.37 2.47 14.06
C PRO A 60 -1.14 2.40 13.12
N CYS A 61 -1.00 1.29 12.39
CA CYS A 61 0.04 1.15 11.39
C CYS A 61 -0.26 1.99 10.14
N HIS A 62 -1.54 2.10 9.77
CA HIS A 62 -1.97 2.92 8.66
C HIS A 62 -1.64 4.39 8.90
N GLU A 63 -1.92 4.92 10.09
CA GLU A 63 -1.62 6.32 10.45
C GLU A 63 -0.12 6.64 10.39
N ARG A 64 0.72 5.69 10.80
CA ARG A 64 2.19 5.83 10.72
C ARG A 64 2.68 5.83 9.28
N ALA A 65 2.19 4.91 8.45
CA ALA A 65 2.54 4.87 7.03
C ALA A 65 2.05 6.15 6.30
N GLU A 66 0.90 6.68 6.68
CA GLU A 66 0.33 7.90 6.11
C GLU A 66 1.15 9.17 6.41
N GLN A 67 1.96 9.19 7.49
CA GLN A 67 2.79 10.36 7.83
C GLN A 67 3.74 10.76 6.70
N TYR A 68 4.26 9.79 5.95
CA TYR A 68 5.10 10.06 4.78
C TYR A 68 4.35 10.88 3.74
N HIS A 69 3.10 10.51 3.42
CA HIS A 69 2.29 11.20 2.42
C HIS A 69 1.84 12.58 2.89
N ILE A 70 1.35 12.68 4.14
CA ILE A 70 0.88 13.94 4.72
C ILE A 70 2.00 14.98 4.79
N SER A 71 3.22 14.54 5.08
CA SER A 71 4.39 15.42 5.19
C SER A 71 5.09 15.70 3.87
N GLY A 72 4.63 15.13 2.75
CA GLY A 72 5.31 15.24 1.46
C GLY A 72 6.70 14.59 1.45
N GLY A 73 6.89 13.53 2.25
CA GLY A 73 8.15 12.80 2.39
C GLY A 73 9.12 13.35 3.45
N ALA A 74 8.73 14.39 4.20
CA ALA A 74 9.58 15.00 5.21
C ALA A 74 9.59 14.27 6.56
N LYS A 75 8.55 13.49 6.86
CA LYS A 75 8.37 12.79 8.14
C LYS A 75 8.04 11.32 7.93
N PHE A 76 8.81 10.47 8.57
CA PHE A 76 8.54 9.05 8.71
C PHE A 76 9.31 8.53 9.93
N ASP A 77 8.74 7.56 10.62
CA ASP A 77 9.42 6.85 11.70
C ASP A 77 10.42 5.84 11.09
N GLU A 78 11.40 5.40 11.88
CA GLU A 78 12.36 4.37 11.45
C GLU A 78 11.62 3.07 11.05
N GLY A 79 11.91 2.56 9.85
CA GLY A 79 11.23 1.39 9.29
C GLY A 79 9.88 1.68 8.63
N TRP A 80 9.46 2.95 8.56
CA TRP A 80 8.22 3.39 7.91
C TRP A 80 8.44 4.15 6.61
N HIS A 81 9.68 4.26 6.14
CA HIS A 81 9.95 4.83 4.83
C HIS A 81 9.34 3.92 3.74
N PRO A 82 8.83 4.44 2.61
CA PRO A 82 8.24 3.62 1.56
C PRO A 82 9.13 2.47 1.08
N THR A 83 10.45 2.65 1.10
CA THR A 83 11.42 1.59 0.75
C THR A 83 11.40 0.43 1.75
N ASP A 84 11.22 0.72 3.04
CA ASP A 84 11.10 -0.30 4.08
C ASP A 84 9.79 -1.07 3.91
N LEU A 85 8.69 -0.35 3.65
CA LEU A 85 7.38 -0.95 3.40
C LEU A 85 7.40 -1.85 2.16
N TYR A 86 8.06 -1.42 1.08
CA TYR A 86 8.28 -2.26 -0.10
C TYR A 86 9.07 -3.53 0.23
N THR A 87 10.12 -3.41 1.04
CA THR A 87 10.93 -4.55 1.47
C THR A 87 10.10 -5.57 2.26
N LYS A 88 9.20 -5.11 3.15
CA LYS A 88 8.31 -5.97 3.94
C LYS A 88 7.37 -6.86 3.10
N ILE A 89 7.06 -6.43 1.89
CA ILE A 89 6.16 -7.15 0.98
C ILE A 89 6.91 -7.85 -0.17
N GLY A 90 8.24 -7.85 -0.15
CA GLY A 90 9.05 -8.42 -1.23
C GLY A 90 8.88 -7.69 -2.57
N SER A 91 8.68 -6.38 -2.53
CA SER A 91 8.46 -5.52 -3.71
C SER A 91 9.50 -4.38 -3.75
N THR A 92 9.42 -3.55 -4.78
CA THR A 92 10.20 -2.32 -4.94
C THR A 92 9.36 -1.26 -5.68
N HIS A 93 9.77 0.00 -5.59
CA HIS A 93 9.17 1.08 -6.37
C HIS A 93 9.17 0.78 -7.88
N THR A 94 10.27 0.23 -8.41
CA THR A 94 10.39 -0.15 -9.83
C THR A 94 9.41 -1.25 -10.21
N MET A 95 9.21 -2.26 -9.35
CA MET A 95 8.22 -3.31 -9.57
C MET A 95 6.79 -2.75 -9.58
N ALA A 96 6.47 -1.88 -8.62
CA ALA A 96 5.20 -1.19 -8.53
C ALA A 96 4.91 -0.33 -9.78
N LEU A 97 5.88 0.45 -10.26
CA LEU A 97 5.77 1.23 -11.48
C LEU A 97 5.54 0.36 -12.71
N ARG A 98 6.30 -0.74 -12.85
CA ARG A 98 6.16 -1.67 -13.99
C ARG A 98 4.80 -2.36 -13.98
N ALA A 99 4.33 -2.81 -12.82
CA ALA A 99 3.03 -3.44 -12.68
C ALA A 99 1.90 -2.45 -13.00
N SER A 100 2.03 -1.20 -12.57
CA SER A 100 1.02 -0.13 -12.77
C SER A 100 0.82 0.30 -14.22
N ARG A 101 1.78 0.00 -15.11
CA ARG A 101 1.67 0.29 -16.55
C ARG A 101 0.91 -0.77 -17.33
N ARG A 102 0.80 -1.99 -16.80
CA ARG A 102 0.05 -3.10 -17.41
C ARG A 102 -1.43 -2.79 -17.41
#